data_AF-A0A1F3DL24-F1
#
_entry.id   AF-A0A1F3DL24-F1
#
_cell.length_a   1.000
_cell.length_b   1.000
_cell.length_c   1.000
_cell.angle_alpha   90.00
_cell.angle_beta   90.00
_cell.angle_gamma   90.00
#
_symmetry.space_group_name_H-M   'P 1'
#
loop_
_entity.id
_entity.type
_entity.pdbx_description
1 polymer ?
#
loop_
_entity_poly.entity_id
_entity_poly.type
_entity_poly.pdbx_seq_one_letter_code
_entity_poly.pdbx_strand_id
1 'polypeptide(L)' 'MKVTRFEDLEIWKESRELCKSIFEITEKDPFNKDFKLKDQIRGSSGSIMDNIACPVK' A
#
# COMPACT_ATOMS: atom_id res chain seq x y z
N MET A 1 16.41 -10.77 -14.37
CA MET A 1 16.73 -10.23 -13.03
C MET A 1 16.59 -11.36 -12.03
N LYS A 2 17.57 -11.59 -11.15
CA LYS A 2 17.45 -12.62 -10.10
C LYS A 2 16.70 -11.99 -8.92
N VAL A 3 15.54 -12.51 -8.59
CA VAL A 3 14.78 -12.12 -7.38
C VAL A 3 15.43 -12.81 -6.19
N THR A 4 15.87 -12.04 -5.21
CA THR A 4 16.52 -12.53 -3.98
C THR A 4 15.73 -12.18 -2.74
N ARG A 5 14.85 -11.18 -2.84
CA ARG A 5 14.02 -10.67 -1.76
C ARG A 5 12.66 -10.24 -2.32
N PHE A 6 11.65 -10.06 -1.47
CA PHE A 6 10.32 -9.64 -1.93
C PHE A 6 10.33 -8.21 -2.50
N GLU A 7 11.25 -7.36 -2.04
CA GLU A 7 11.41 -5.99 -2.54
C GLU A 7 11.89 -5.95 -4.00
N ASP A 8 12.47 -7.05 -4.52
CA ASP A 8 12.86 -7.18 -5.93
C ASP A 8 11.64 -7.42 -6.84
N LEU A 9 10.49 -7.84 -6.28
CA LEU A 9 9.28 -8.15 -7.04
C LEU A 9 8.64 -6.86 -7.57
N GLU A 10 8.41 -6.78 -8.88
CA GLU A 10 7.74 -5.63 -9.49
C GLU A 10 6.34 -5.39 -8.90
N ILE A 11 5.57 -6.46 -8.64
CA ILE A 11 4.25 -6.36 -8.00
C ILE A 11 4.32 -5.75 -6.58
N TRP A 12 5.40 -6.02 -5.83
CA TRP A 12 5.59 -5.40 -4.52
C TRP A 12 5.89 -3.90 -4.68
N LYS A 13 6.74 -3.52 -5.66
CA LYS A 13 7.04 -2.11 -5.96
C LYS A 13 5.80 -1.34 -6.42
N GLU A 14 4.99 -1.92 -7.30
CA GLU A 14 3.72 -1.33 -7.75
C GLU A 14 2.76 -1.12 -6.58
N SER A 15 2.64 -2.11 -5.68
CA SER A 15 1.79 -1.96 -4.49
C SER A 15 2.26 -0.84 -3.55
N ARG A 16 3.57 -0.60 -3.48
CA ARG A 16 4.16 0.51 -2.72
C ARG A 16 3.82 1.87 -3.32
N GLU A 17 3.91 2.02 -4.63
CA GLU A 17 3.53 3.27 -5.31
C GLU A 17 2.02 3.53 -5.23
N LEU A 18 1.19 2.47 -5.29
CA LEU A 18 -0.25 2.57 -5.05
C LEU A 18 -0.54 3.06 -3.62
N CYS A 19 0.08 2.47 -2.61
CA CYS A 19 -0.07 2.88 -1.21
C CYS A 19 0.31 4.35 -1.02
N LYS A 20 1.45 4.79 -1.58
CA LYS A 20 1.88 6.19 -1.55
C LYS A 20 0.84 7.12 -2.19
N SER A 21 0.31 6.75 -3.36
CA SER A 21 -0.73 7.54 -4.05
C SER A 21 -2.00 7.67 -3.22
N ILE A 22 -2.42 6.59 -2.53
CA ILE A 22 -3.57 6.61 -1.62
C ILE A 22 -3.30 7.55 -0.44
N PHE A 23 -2.10 7.53 0.15
CA PHE A 23 -1.72 8.47 1.20
C PHE A 23 -1.83 9.93 0.72
N GLU A 24 -1.30 10.24 -0.46
CA GLU A 24 -1.35 11.58 -1.05
C GLU A 24 -2.79 12.06 -1.35
N ILE A 25 -3.66 11.18 -1.83
CA ILE A 25 -5.07 11.50 -2.10
C ILE A 25 -5.82 11.74 -0.78
N THR A 26 -5.59 10.89 0.22
CA THR A 26 -6.30 10.92 1.50
C THR A 26 -5.86 12.04 2.45
N GLU A 27 -4.72 12.70 2.18
CA GLU A 27 -4.31 13.94 2.87
C GLU A 27 -5.03 15.20 2.35
N LYS A 28 -5.72 15.12 1.20
CA LYS A 28 -6.41 16.27 0.61
C LYS A 28 -7.81 16.42 1.18
N ASP A 29 -8.27 17.67 1.26
CA ASP A 29 -9.66 17.98 1.55
C ASP A 29 -10.59 17.51 0.41
N PRO A 30 -11.80 17.00 0.71
CA PRO A 30 -12.39 16.83 2.04
C PRO A 30 -12.01 15.49 2.72
N PHE A 31 -11.28 14.62 2.02
CA PHE A 31 -10.98 13.25 2.46
C PHE A 31 -10.26 13.22 3.81
N ASN A 32 -9.32 14.14 4.06
CA ASN A 32 -8.52 14.14 5.28
C ASN A 32 -9.33 14.29 6.58
N LYS A 33 -10.58 14.80 6.48
CA LYS A 33 -11.54 14.98 7.58
C LYS A 33 -12.37 13.73 7.87
N ASP A 34 -12.49 12.80 6.93
CA ASP A 34 -13.12 11.51 7.17
C ASP A 34 -12.09 10.50 7.69
N PHE A 35 -11.86 10.56 9.01
CA PHE A 35 -10.85 9.73 9.68
C PHE A 35 -11.13 8.23 9.50
N LYS A 36 -12.40 7.81 9.53
CA LYS A 36 -12.76 6.40 9.42
C LYS A 36 -12.45 5.86 8.02
N LEU A 37 -12.90 6.55 6.97
CA LEU A 37 -12.63 6.14 5.60
C LEU A 37 -11.13 6.19 5.29
N LYS A 38 -10.45 7.26 5.75
CA LYS A 38 -9.00 7.44 5.59
C LYS A 38 -8.20 6.29 6.20
N ASP A 39 -8.51 5.90 7.43
CA ASP A 39 -7.77 4.83 8.11
C ASP A 39 -8.03 3.47 7.46
N GLN A 40 -9.29 3.20 7.07
CA GLN A 40 -9.63 1.95 6.37
C GLN A 40 -8.91 1.83 5.03
N ILE A 41 -8.94 2.86 4.18
CA ILE A 41 -8.33 2.78 2.85
C ILE A 41 -6.79 2.73 2.94
N ARG A 42 -6.18 3.48 3.86
CA ARG A 42 -4.73 3.43 4.10
C ARG A 42 -4.30 2.05 4.59
N GLY A 43 -5.01 1.51 5.58
CA GLY A 43 -4.75 0.17 6.10
C GLY A 43 -4.88 -0.91 5.04
N SER A 44 -5.96 -0.89 4.24
CA SER A 44 -6.14 -1.82 3.13
C SER A 44 -5.04 -1.68 2.07
N SER A 45 -4.59 -0.47 1.76
CA SER A 45 -3.51 -0.26 0.79
C SER A 45 -2.15 -0.79 1.26
N GLY A 46 -1.80 -0.60 2.54
CA GLY A 46 -0.57 -1.13 3.13
C GLY A 46 -0.56 -2.65 3.18
N SER A 47 -1.72 -3.26 3.47
CA SER A 47 -1.87 -4.71 3.56
C SER A 47 -1.52 -5.45 2.27
N ILE A 48 -1.60 -4.80 1.10
CA ILE A 48 -1.20 -5.42 -0.18
C ILE A 48 0.29 -5.76 -0.16
N MET A 49 1.15 -4.81 0.23
CA MET A 49 2.59 -5.02 0.36
C MET A 49 2.91 -6.12 1.37
N ASP A 50 2.22 -6.13 2.51
CA ASP A 50 2.43 -7.11 3.58
C ASP A 50 2.09 -8.54 3.10
N ASN A 51 0.98 -8.69 2.38
CA ASN A 51 0.58 -9.99 1.81
C ASN A 51 1.48 -10.45 0.66
N ILE A 52 2.09 -9.53 -0.10
CA ILE A 52 3.08 -9.90 -1.12
C ILE A 52 4.41 -10.30 -0.45
N ALA A 53 4.82 -9.57 0.59
CA ALA A 53 6.06 -9.81 1.32
C ALA A 53 6.02 -11.11 2.14
N CYS A 54 4.84 -11.46 2.65
CA CYS A 54 4.61 -12.70 3.39
C CYS A 54 3.98 -13.75 2.47
N PRO A 55 4.73 -14.75 1.98
CA PRO A 55 4.09 -15.92 1.39
C PRO A 55 3.28 -16.60 2.50
N VAL A 56 1.96 -16.51 2.40
CA VAL A 56 1.03 -17.28 3.23
C VAL A 56 1.40 -18.75 3.03
N LYS A 57 1.87 -19.39 4.09
CA LYS A 57 2.20 -20.82 4.09
C LYS A 57 1.00 -21.66 3.67
#